data_AF-A0AAN7NXP5-F1
#
_entry.id   AF-A0AAN7NXP5-F1
#
_cell.length_a   1.000
_cell.length_b   1.000
_cell.length_c   1.000
_cell.angle_alpha   90.00
_cell.angle_beta   90.00
_cell.angle_gamma   90.00
#
_symmetry.space_group_name_H-M   'P 1'
#
loop_
_entity.id
_entity.type
_entity.pdbx_description
1 polymer ?
#
loop_
_entity_poly.entity_id
_entity_poly.type
_entity_poly.pdbx_seq_one_letter_code
_entity_poly.pdbx_strand_id
1 'polypeptide(L)'
;MLWFLTFALSICAGSIVVENEIRYEDIIQFSFELLSEYSTIAVISSNNWLPLEVYGINGNHSLAAFLFFDNVLNIASSKQILMGFIINANTVEEVLFVKNHTKSNSTIVIITEAINDTTENYFKFFSTAWTFTLKNLVIVQINKLNAEVKVYAFNPFLNVSTEFNINQSMQIKKFLTSKNYHQYTIKATLFETIPIAFIINGIYMGIDPLVIETINQTLNVSIVTHIPYDHEDFGYRLKNGTMAGAIKELYSKDSDIAFNQIVYA
;
A
#
# COMPACT_ATOMS: atom_id res chain seq x y z
N MET A 1 1.91 20.70 -23.80
CA MET A 1 2.14 19.91 -22.58
C MET A 1 3.37 19.02 -22.67
N LEU A 2 3.63 18.34 -23.80
CA LEU A 2 4.85 17.53 -24.01
C LEU A 2 6.19 18.31 -23.87
N TRP A 3 6.25 19.56 -24.35
CA TRP A 3 7.50 20.34 -24.41
C TRP A 3 8.06 20.79 -23.05
N PHE A 4 7.23 20.85 -22.00
CA PHE A 4 7.67 21.25 -20.66
C PHE A 4 8.22 20.07 -19.84
N LEU A 5 7.72 18.85 -20.08
CA LEU A 5 8.31 17.63 -19.51
C LEU A 5 9.76 17.45 -19.97
N THR A 6 10.02 17.70 -21.26
CA THR A 6 11.36 17.58 -21.85
C THR A 6 12.35 18.56 -21.21
N PHE A 7 11.89 19.74 -20.79
CA PHE A 7 12.74 20.76 -20.17
C PHE A 7 13.08 20.46 -18.70
N ALA A 8 12.14 19.87 -17.94
CA ALA A 8 12.42 19.40 -16.58
C ALA A 8 13.35 18.17 -16.57
N LEU A 9 13.20 17.27 -17.54
CA LEU A 9 14.02 16.07 -17.70
C LEU A 9 15.47 16.40 -18.13
N SER A 10 15.63 17.37 -19.05
CA SER A 10 16.94 17.81 -19.53
C SER A 10 17.84 18.45 -18.47
N ILE A 11 17.30 18.92 -17.34
CA ILE A 11 18.09 19.54 -16.25
C ILE A 11 18.43 18.51 -15.16
N CYS A 12 17.53 17.54 -14.88
CA CYS A 12 17.87 16.37 -14.06
C CYS A 12 19.03 15.55 -14.65
N ALA A 13 19.16 15.50 -15.98
CA ALA A 13 20.26 14.84 -16.68
C ALA A 13 21.63 15.55 -16.49
N GLY A 14 21.65 16.80 -16.02
CA GLY A 14 22.89 17.58 -15.85
C GLY A 14 23.76 17.15 -14.66
N SER A 15 23.21 16.38 -13.72
CA SER A 15 23.91 15.93 -12.50
C SER A 15 23.87 14.42 -12.27
N ILE A 16 23.13 13.67 -13.09
CA ILE A 16 23.14 12.21 -13.11
C ILE A 16 24.17 11.83 -14.17
N VAL A 17 25.41 11.61 -13.72
CA VAL A 17 26.53 11.27 -14.59
C VAL A 17 26.15 10.09 -15.49
N VAL A 18 26.15 10.41 -16.77
CA VAL A 18 25.94 9.55 -17.93
C VAL A 18 27.00 8.46 -17.93
N GLU A 19 26.66 7.27 -17.47
CA GLU A 19 27.37 6.05 -17.85
C GLU A 19 26.39 4.87 -17.86
N ASN A 20 26.03 4.46 -19.08
CA ASN A 20 25.12 3.40 -19.52
C ASN A 20 23.62 3.73 -19.53
N GLU A 21 23.09 3.76 -20.77
CA GLU A 21 21.77 4.21 -21.22
C GLU A 21 20.61 3.40 -20.65
N ILE A 22 20.29 3.60 -19.37
CA ILE A 22 18.92 3.42 -18.89
C ILE A 22 18.44 4.77 -18.42
N ARG A 23 17.42 5.28 -19.11
CA ARG A 23 16.93 6.63 -18.94
C ARG A 23 16.22 6.70 -17.59
N TYR A 24 16.91 7.19 -16.57
CA TYR A 24 16.30 7.60 -15.30
C TYR A 24 15.08 8.50 -15.53
N GLU A 25 15.06 9.23 -16.65
CA GLU A 25 13.90 9.95 -17.17
C GLU A 25 12.64 9.10 -17.30
N ASP A 26 12.74 7.88 -17.85
CA ASP A 26 11.60 6.97 -18.03
C ASP A 26 11.08 6.48 -16.67
N ILE A 27 11.97 6.30 -15.68
CA ILE A 27 11.61 5.89 -14.32
C ILE A 27 10.95 7.03 -13.56
N ILE A 28 11.46 8.25 -13.71
CA ILE A 28 10.85 9.46 -13.16
C ILE A 28 9.47 9.67 -13.78
N GLN A 29 9.36 9.54 -15.10
CA GLN A 29 8.10 9.64 -15.84
C GLN A 29 7.09 8.59 -15.41
N PHE A 30 7.52 7.33 -15.32
CA PHE A 30 6.71 6.23 -14.81
C PHE A 30 6.22 6.50 -13.38
N SER A 31 7.12 6.96 -12.51
CA SER A 31 6.79 7.28 -11.13
C SER A 31 5.74 8.40 -11.08
N PHE A 32 5.86 9.41 -11.95
CA PHE A 32 4.82 10.44 -12.08
C PHE A 32 3.48 9.85 -12.50
N GLU A 33 3.44 9.01 -13.53
CA GLU A 33 2.19 8.40 -14.01
C GLU A 33 1.53 7.53 -12.93
N LEU A 34 2.33 6.73 -12.23
CA LEU A 34 1.87 5.84 -11.17
C LEU A 34 1.29 6.63 -9.98
N LEU A 35 1.94 7.74 -9.62
CA LEU A 35 1.65 8.52 -8.42
C LEU A 35 0.70 9.71 -8.68
N SER A 36 0.46 10.05 -9.95
CA SER A 36 -0.43 11.15 -10.34
C SER A 36 -1.90 10.80 -10.05
N GLU A 37 -2.39 11.31 -8.93
CA GLU A 37 -3.79 11.70 -8.75
C GLU A 37 -3.95 13.22 -8.65
N TYR A 38 -2.83 13.95 -8.73
CA TYR A 38 -2.74 15.37 -8.40
C TYR A 38 -2.16 16.16 -9.56
N SER A 39 -2.60 17.42 -9.67
CA SER A 39 -2.31 18.34 -10.77
C SER A 39 -0.89 18.90 -10.75
N THR A 40 -0.18 18.81 -9.62
CA THR A 40 1.15 19.40 -9.44
C THR A 40 1.98 18.50 -8.55
N ILE A 41 3.14 18.11 -9.06
CA ILE A 41 4.09 17.22 -8.39
C ILE A 41 5.36 18.01 -8.15
N ALA A 42 5.95 17.92 -6.96
CA ALA A 42 7.26 18.44 -6.58
C ALA A 42 8.26 17.28 -6.43
N VAL A 43 9.24 17.13 -7.34
CA VAL A 43 10.39 16.23 -7.09
C VAL A 43 11.42 16.99 -6.30
N ILE A 44 11.92 16.40 -5.22
CA ILE A 44 13.02 16.92 -4.41
C ILE A 44 14.12 15.87 -4.38
N SER A 45 15.28 16.21 -4.95
CA SER A 45 16.48 15.39 -4.83
C SER A 45 17.28 15.84 -3.61
N SER A 46 17.64 14.90 -2.73
CA SER A 46 18.58 15.17 -1.64
C SER A 46 19.89 14.41 -1.90
N ASN A 47 20.68 14.92 -2.84
CA ASN A 47 22.11 14.64 -2.85
C ASN A 47 22.77 15.63 -1.91
N ASN A 48 23.63 15.14 -1.01
CA ASN A 48 24.23 15.86 0.14
C ASN A 48 25.03 17.14 -0.20
N TRP A 49 24.97 17.63 -1.44
CA TRP A 49 25.83 18.69 -1.97
C TRP A 49 25.11 19.68 -2.90
N LEU A 50 23.81 19.53 -3.18
CA LEU A 50 23.07 20.45 -4.06
C LEU A 50 21.77 20.95 -3.41
N PRO A 51 21.34 22.18 -3.71
CA PRO A 51 20.11 22.73 -3.19
C PRO A 51 18.90 21.90 -3.61
N LEU A 52 17.91 21.90 -2.73
CA LEU A 52 16.62 21.25 -2.87
C LEU A 52 15.91 21.78 -4.13
N GLU A 53 16.04 21.09 -5.26
CA GLU A 53 15.31 21.48 -6.48
C GLU A 53 13.88 20.99 -6.37
N VAL A 54 12.91 21.89 -6.56
CA VAL A 54 11.47 21.60 -6.53
C VAL A 54 10.94 21.77 -7.94
N TYR A 55 10.63 20.68 -8.61
CA TYR A 55 10.09 20.69 -9.97
C TYR A 55 8.58 20.67 -9.94
N GLY A 56 7.88 21.69 -10.45
CA GLY A 56 6.41 21.74 -10.49
C GLY A 56 5.85 21.62 -11.91
N ILE A 57 4.87 20.74 -12.12
CA ILE A 57 4.10 20.68 -13.37
C ILE A 57 2.77 21.42 -13.15
N ASN A 58 2.58 22.57 -13.81
CA ASN A 58 1.39 23.45 -13.79
C ASN A 58 1.01 24.14 -12.46
N GLY A 59 0.78 25.46 -12.56
CA GLY A 59 0.42 26.36 -11.45
C GLY A 59 -1.01 26.16 -10.94
N ASN A 60 -1.17 25.99 -9.63
CA ASN A 60 -1.58 27.05 -8.70
C ASN A 60 -1.73 26.51 -7.27
N HIS A 61 -1.65 25.19 -7.05
CA HIS A 61 -1.51 24.59 -5.73
C HIS A 61 -0.72 23.27 -5.82
N SER A 62 0.47 23.21 -5.19
CA SER A 62 1.22 21.96 -5.04
C SER A 62 0.48 21.04 -4.07
N LEU A 63 -0.08 19.94 -4.56
CA LEU A 63 -0.77 18.95 -3.73
C LEU A 63 0.03 17.66 -3.51
N ALA A 64 1.09 17.38 -4.26
CA ALA A 64 1.95 16.21 -4.03
C ALA A 64 3.44 16.54 -4.19
N ALA A 65 4.27 16.05 -3.27
CA ALA A 65 5.73 16.09 -3.35
C ALA A 65 6.30 14.68 -3.18
N PHE A 66 7.26 14.32 -4.03
CA PHE A 66 8.04 13.09 -3.96
C PHE A 66 9.49 13.43 -3.67
N LEU A 67 10.09 12.68 -2.75
CA LEU A 67 11.51 12.77 -2.51
C LEU A 67 12.22 11.65 -3.26
N PHE A 68 13.29 12.01 -3.95
CA PHE A 68 14.20 11.07 -4.58
C PHE A 68 15.48 10.97 -3.74
N PHE A 69 15.83 9.74 -3.37
CA PHE A 69 17.02 9.44 -2.60
C PHE A 69 17.89 8.44 -3.36
N ASP A 70 19.05 8.90 -3.84
CA ASP A 70 20.09 8.02 -4.40
C ASP A 70 20.72 7.10 -3.35
N ASN A 71 20.61 7.47 -2.06
CA ASN A 71 21.10 6.68 -0.94
C ASN A 71 20.11 6.75 0.22
N VAL A 72 19.79 5.59 0.78
CA VAL A 72 18.86 5.40 1.90
C VAL A 72 19.26 6.19 3.15
N LEU A 73 20.55 6.35 3.41
CA LEU A 73 21.06 7.08 4.57
C LEU A 73 20.69 8.57 4.55
N ASN A 74 20.38 9.14 3.38
CA ASN A 74 20.02 10.54 3.25
C ASN A 74 18.61 10.86 3.79
N ILE A 75 17.78 9.84 4.04
CA ILE A 75 16.41 9.99 4.56
C ILE A 75 16.38 10.53 5.99
N ALA A 76 17.43 10.28 6.80
CA ALA A 76 17.48 10.58 8.23
C ALA A 76 17.24 12.07 8.60
N SER A 77 17.36 12.99 7.64
CA SER A 77 17.20 14.44 7.84
C SER A 77 15.75 14.95 7.73
N SER A 78 14.82 14.13 7.27
CA SER A 78 13.51 14.58 6.79
C SER A 78 12.36 14.25 7.75
N LYS A 79 12.05 15.16 8.67
CA LYS A 79 11.05 14.90 9.73
C LYS A 79 9.58 14.89 9.29
N GLN A 80 9.24 15.26 8.05
CA GLN A 80 7.86 15.23 7.57
C GLN A 80 7.81 15.05 6.06
N ILE A 81 7.49 13.83 5.61
CA ILE A 81 7.27 13.56 4.20
C ILE A 81 5.91 12.88 4.07
N LEU A 82 5.06 13.47 3.24
CA LEU A 82 3.63 13.29 3.36
C LEU A 82 3.04 12.29 2.36
N MET A 83 3.68 12.01 1.21
CA MET A 83 2.92 11.37 0.09
C MET A 83 3.65 10.27 -0.69
N GLY A 84 4.94 10.37 -0.99
CA GLY A 84 5.66 9.23 -1.59
C GLY A 84 7.16 9.43 -1.77
N PHE A 85 7.84 8.32 -2.07
CA PHE A 85 9.29 8.23 -2.11
C PHE A 85 9.74 7.44 -3.32
N ILE A 86 10.84 7.88 -3.92
CA ILE A 86 11.63 7.08 -4.85
C ILE A 86 12.99 6.88 -4.19
N ILE A 87 13.41 5.64 -4.05
CA ILE A 87 14.67 5.31 -3.39
C ILE A 87 15.45 4.27 -4.17
N ASN A 88 16.75 4.48 -4.31
CA ASN A 88 17.65 3.41 -4.72
C ASN A 88 17.98 2.53 -3.50
N ALA A 89 17.49 1.29 -3.49
CA ALA A 89 17.77 0.32 -2.42
C ALA A 89 17.97 -1.06 -3.03
N ASN A 90 18.96 -1.78 -2.50
CA ASN A 90 19.35 -3.11 -2.98
C ASN A 90 19.09 -4.19 -1.93
N THR A 91 18.71 -3.83 -0.70
CA THR A 91 18.49 -4.76 0.41
C THR A 91 17.16 -4.53 1.12
N VAL A 92 16.64 -5.54 1.82
CA VAL A 92 15.40 -5.41 2.62
C VAL A 92 15.61 -4.45 3.79
N GLU A 93 16.79 -4.49 4.41
CA GLU A 93 17.16 -3.67 5.56
C GLU A 93 17.11 -2.18 5.22
N GLU A 94 17.60 -1.79 4.04
CA GLU A 94 17.51 -0.43 3.53
C GLU A 94 16.05 0.02 3.44
N VAL A 95 15.16 -0.84 2.95
CA VAL A 95 13.73 -0.50 2.79
C VAL A 95 13.01 -0.41 4.13
N LEU A 96 13.39 -1.24 5.10
CA LEU A 96 12.91 -1.13 6.47
C LEU A 96 13.41 0.15 7.15
N PHE A 97 14.63 0.58 6.84
CA PHE A 97 15.13 1.87 7.28
C PHE A 97 14.24 3.01 6.74
N VAL A 98 13.86 2.98 5.46
CA VAL A 98 12.90 3.94 4.87
C VAL A 98 11.60 3.93 5.65
N LYS A 99 11.00 2.75 5.84
CA LYS A 99 9.73 2.59 6.54
C LYS A 99 9.68 3.34 7.86
N ASN A 100 10.75 3.23 8.66
CA ASN A 100 10.82 3.85 9.98
C ASN A 100 10.84 5.39 9.93
N HIS A 101 11.03 5.97 8.75
CA HIS A 101 11.03 7.41 8.49
C HIS A 101 9.86 7.86 7.60
N THR A 102 8.91 6.96 7.28
CA THR A 102 7.73 7.26 6.43
C THR A 102 6.41 7.13 7.18
N LYS A 103 5.34 7.77 6.68
CA LYS A 103 3.98 7.53 7.16
C LYS A 103 3.42 6.23 6.55
N SER A 104 2.51 5.58 7.27
CA SER A 104 1.92 4.27 6.89
C SER A 104 1.18 4.23 5.54
N ASN A 105 0.84 5.38 4.97
CA ASN A 105 0.11 5.49 3.70
C ASN A 105 0.96 6.06 2.56
N SER A 106 2.27 6.24 2.75
CA SER A 106 3.15 6.74 1.69
C SER A 106 3.35 5.66 0.61
N THR A 107 3.24 6.05 -0.67
CA THR A 107 3.62 5.16 -1.78
C THR A 107 5.14 5.15 -1.93
N ILE A 108 5.74 3.97 -2.02
CA ILE A 108 7.19 3.81 -2.10
C ILE A 108 7.55 3.12 -3.42
N VAL A 109 8.34 3.80 -4.23
CA VAL A 109 8.96 3.25 -5.43
C VAL A 109 10.41 2.95 -5.10
N ILE A 110 10.82 1.71 -5.29
CA ILE A 110 12.17 1.24 -5.00
C ILE A 110 12.85 0.92 -6.31
N ILE A 111 13.93 1.61 -6.60
CA ILE A 111 14.80 1.34 -7.72
C ILE A 111 15.87 0.39 -7.21
N THR A 112 16.07 -0.72 -7.90
CA THR A 112 17.11 -1.70 -7.59
C THR A 112 17.84 -2.08 -8.87
N GLU A 113 19.15 -2.28 -8.76
CA GLU A 113 19.94 -2.83 -9.86
C GLU A 113 19.71 -4.35 -9.92
N ALA A 114 19.63 -4.89 -11.13
CA ALA A 114 19.42 -6.32 -11.31
C ALA A 114 20.63 -7.13 -10.78
N ILE A 115 20.52 -7.67 -9.56
CA ILE A 115 21.50 -8.60 -8.98
C ILE A 115 20.98 -10.02 -9.12
N ASN A 116 20.98 -10.61 -10.34
CA ASN A 116 20.65 -12.02 -10.60
C ASN A 116 19.42 -12.64 -9.87
N ASP A 117 18.53 -11.80 -9.33
CA ASP A 117 17.56 -12.21 -8.33
C ASP A 117 16.25 -12.59 -9.00
N THR A 118 15.79 -13.79 -8.67
CA THR A 118 14.57 -14.38 -9.23
C THR A 118 13.32 -13.73 -8.64
N THR A 119 12.19 -13.90 -9.33
CA THR A 119 10.85 -13.47 -8.89
C THR A 119 10.47 -13.98 -7.49
N GLU A 120 11.04 -15.09 -7.04
CA GLU A 120 10.84 -15.67 -5.71
C GLU A 120 11.44 -14.79 -4.60
N ASN A 121 12.58 -14.15 -4.85
CA ASN A 121 13.21 -13.21 -3.93
C ASN A 121 12.36 -11.95 -3.76
N TYR A 122 11.72 -11.47 -4.84
CA TYR A 122 10.79 -10.35 -4.76
C TYR A 122 9.49 -10.71 -4.02
N PHE A 123 8.93 -11.91 -4.19
CA PHE A 123 7.77 -12.32 -3.39
C PHE A 123 8.09 -12.29 -1.88
N LYS A 124 9.21 -12.90 -1.48
CA LYS A 124 9.67 -12.90 -0.08
C LYS A 124 9.93 -11.48 0.43
N PHE A 125 10.48 -10.62 -0.44
CA PHE A 125 10.67 -9.21 -0.16
C PHE A 125 9.33 -8.53 0.14
N PHE A 126 8.35 -8.65 -0.76
CA PHE A 126 7.05 -8.02 -0.64
C PHE A 126 6.25 -8.55 0.56
N SER A 127 6.29 -9.86 0.80
CA SER A 127 5.64 -10.47 1.97
C SER A 127 6.24 -9.92 3.26
N THR A 128 7.57 -9.73 3.30
CA THR A 128 8.26 -9.12 4.44
C THR A 128 7.86 -7.66 4.57
N ALA A 129 7.91 -6.86 3.50
CA ALA A 129 7.48 -5.46 3.52
C ALA A 129 6.03 -5.29 4.04
N TRP A 130 5.14 -6.22 3.68
CA TRP A 130 3.76 -6.23 4.15
C TRP A 130 3.62 -6.48 5.65
N THR A 131 4.42 -7.37 6.26
CA THR A 131 4.40 -7.56 7.73
C THR A 131 4.79 -6.29 8.47
N PHE A 132 5.59 -5.43 7.82
CA PHE A 132 5.94 -4.10 8.31
C PHE A 132 4.96 -3.00 7.91
N THR A 133 3.77 -3.35 7.42
CA THR A 133 2.69 -2.42 7.02
C THR A 133 3.06 -1.44 5.90
N LEU A 134 4.10 -1.75 5.10
CA LEU A 134 4.38 -1.01 3.88
C LEU A 134 3.34 -1.37 2.83
N LYS A 135 2.50 -0.39 2.48
CA LYS A 135 1.48 -0.52 1.43
C LYS A 135 1.95 0.23 0.20
N ASN A 136 1.45 -0.16 -0.97
CA ASN A 136 1.75 0.52 -2.25
C ASN A 136 3.24 0.56 -2.56
N LEU A 137 3.87 -0.61 -2.51
CA LEU A 137 5.28 -0.78 -2.82
C LEU A 137 5.41 -1.26 -4.28
N VAL A 138 6.28 -0.59 -5.03
CA VAL A 138 6.67 -0.98 -6.39
C VAL A 138 8.17 -1.09 -6.47
N ILE A 139 8.67 -2.17 -7.06
CA ILE A 139 10.10 -2.37 -7.30
C ILE A 139 10.36 -2.20 -8.79
N VAL A 140 11.21 -1.24 -9.15
CA VAL A 140 11.71 -1.02 -10.50
C VAL A 140 13.10 -1.62 -10.58
N GLN A 141 13.23 -2.73 -11.29
CA GLN A 141 14.50 -3.40 -11.54
C GLN A 141 15.10 -2.90 -12.85
N ILE A 142 16.36 -2.47 -12.77
CA ILE A 142 17.14 -1.95 -13.89
C ILE A 142 18.20 -2.99 -14.27
N ASN A 143 18.12 -3.54 -15.48
CA ASN A 143 19.16 -4.42 -16.02
C ASN A 143 20.12 -3.63 -16.92
N LYS A 144 21.28 -3.27 -16.36
CA LYS A 144 22.32 -2.49 -17.04
C LYS A 144 22.91 -3.17 -18.28
N LEU A 145 22.83 -4.50 -18.39
CA LEU A 145 23.44 -5.23 -19.50
C LEU A 145 22.63 -5.14 -20.80
N ASN A 146 21.30 -5.10 -20.70
CA ASN A 146 20.40 -5.10 -21.85
C ASN A 146 19.48 -3.86 -21.90
N ALA A 147 19.70 -2.88 -21.03
CA ALA A 147 18.87 -1.70 -20.88
C ALA A 147 17.39 -1.99 -20.58
N GLU A 148 17.07 -3.18 -20.06
CA GLU A 148 15.70 -3.58 -19.76
C GLU A 148 15.28 -3.07 -18.37
N VAL A 149 14.06 -2.54 -18.30
CA VAL A 149 13.45 -2.08 -17.05
C VAL A 149 12.20 -2.89 -16.78
N LYS A 150 12.20 -3.59 -15.65
CA LYS A 150 11.08 -4.41 -15.18
C LYS A 150 10.47 -3.78 -13.95
N VAL A 151 9.16 -3.86 -13.84
CA VAL A 151 8.44 -3.35 -12.69
C VAL A 151 7.73 -4.51 -12.00
N TYR A 152 8.07 -4.75 -10.74
CA TYR A 152 7.39 -5.72 -9.90
C TYR A 152 6.46 -5.00 -8.94
N ALA A 153 5.24 -5.49 -8.83
CA ALA A 153 4.29 -5.06 -7.83
C ALA A 153 3.76 -6.26 -7.07
N PHE A 154 3.39 -6.04 -5.81
CA PHE A 154 2.72 -7.03 -4.99
C PHE A 154 1.36 -6.51 -4.56
N ASN A 155 0.36 -7.36 -4.76
CA ASN A 155 -0.95 -7.14 -4.19
C ASN A 155 -1.08 -8.01 -2.92
N PRO A 156 -1.00 -7.42 -1.73
CA PRO A 156 -1.12 -8.16 -0.48
C PRO A 156 -2.50 -8.78 -0.26
N PHE A 157 -3.54 -8.26 -0.92
CA PHE A 157 -4.90 -8.77 -0.82
C PHE A 157 -5.11 -10.02 -1.67
N LEU A 158 -4.41 -10.11 -2.81
CA LEU A 158 -4.37 -11.31 -3.64
C LEU A 158 -3.26 -12.28 -3.24
N ASN A 159 -2.31 -11.84 -2.40
CA ASN A 159 -1.06 -12.54 -2.10
C ASN A 159 -0.31 -12.98 -3.37
N VAL A 160 -0.27 -12.10 -4.38
CA VAL A 160 0.36 -12.36 -5.68
C VAL A 160 1.32 -11.22 -6.01
N SER A 161 2.51 -11.58 -6.50
CA SER A 161 3.44 -10.66 -7.17
C SER A 161 3.27 -10.76 -8.68
N THR A 162 3.44 -9.65 -9.40
CA THR A 162 3.31 -9.62 -10.85
C THR A 162 4.39 -8.71 -11.45
N GLU A 163 4.94 -9.16 -12.57
CA GLU A 163 5.89 -8.42 -13.40
C GLU A 163 5.12 -7.62 -14.45
N PHE A 164 5.52 -6.36 -14.63
CA PHE A 164 4.98 -5.41 -15.60
C PHE A 164 6.11 -4.75 -16.37
N ASN A 165 5.80 -4.30 -17.57
CA ASN A 165 6.64 -3.34 -18.29
C ASN A 165 6.44 -1.93 -17.71
N ILE A 166 7.48 -1.11 -17.74
CA ILE A 166 7.45 0.26 -17.22
C ILE A 166 6.38 1.14 -17.89
N ASN A 167 6.03 0.88 -19.14
CA ASN A 167 4.98 1.59 -19.88
C ASN A 167 3.54 1.17 -19.52
N GLN A 168 3.36 0.19 -18.63
CA GLN A 168 2.04 -0.31 -18.19
C GLN A 168 1.54 0.39 -16.91
N SER A 169 1.86 1.68 -16.73
CA SER A 169 1.54 2.46 -15.52
C SER A 169 0.07 2.35 -15.09
N MET A 170 -0.88 2.43 -16.03
CA MET A 170 -2.31 2.27 -15.72
C MET A 170 -2.67 0.86 -15.22
N GLN A 171 -2.03 -0.20 -15.74
CA GLN A 171 -2.29 -1.58 -15.32
C GLN A 171 -1.71 -1.84 -13.93
N ILE A 172 -0.50 -1.33 -13.66
CA ILE A 172 0.14 -1.36 -12.35
C ILE A 172 -0.72 -0.63 -11.32
N LYS A 173 -1.23 0.57 -11.65
CA LYS A 173 -2.14 1.32 -10.78
C LYS A 173 -3.41 0.53 -10.47
N LYS A 174 -4.03 -0.09 -11.49
CA LYS A 174 -5.20 -0.96 -11.27
C LYS A 174 -4.86 -2.16 -10.39
N PHE A 175 -3.70 -2.78 -10.58
CA PHE A 175 -3.24 -3.90 -9.77
C PHE A 175 -3.05 -3.52 -8.29
N LEU A 176 -2.36 -2.40 -8.01
CA LEU A 176 -2.12 -1.91 -6.65
C LEU A 176 -3.41 -1.44 -5.94
N THR A 177 -4.33 -0.84 -6.70
CA THR A 177 -5.61 -0.35 -6.15
C THR A 177 -6.70 -1.42 -6.13
N SER A 178 -6.50 -2.56 -6.79
CA SER A 178 -7.46 -3.66 -6.77
C SER A 178 -7.57 -4.27 -5.36
N LYS A 179 -8.62 -3.85 -4.66
CA LYS A 179 -9.08 -4.43 -3.41
C LYS A 179 -10.01 -5.60 -3.73
N ASN A 180 -9.42 -6.71 -4.15
CA ASN A 180 -10.18 -7.92 -4.42
C ASN A 180 -9.87 -8.94 -3.33
N TYR A 181 -10.79 -9.08 -2.38
CA TYR A 181 -10.69 -10.01 -1.26
C TYR A 181 -11.45 -11.32 -1.53
N HIS A 182 -11.67 -11.70 -2.80
CA HIS A 182 -12.60 -12.80 -3.16
C HIS A 182 -12.25 -14.13 -2.50
N GLN A 183 -10.98 -14.33 -2.15
CA GLN A 183 -10.49 -15.55 -1.50
C GLN A 183 -10.37 -15.40 0.02
N TYR A 184 -10.57 -14.20 0.56
CA TYR A 184 -10.53 -13.94 1.99
C TYR A 184 -11.91 -14.16 2.60
N THR A 185 -11.98 -15.03 3.60
CA THR A 185 -13.19 -15.21 4.40
C THR A 185 -12.99 -14.50 5.74
N ILE A 186 -13.81 -13.48 6.02
CA ILE A 186 -13.88 -12.83 7.32
C ILE A 186 -14.87 -13.64 8.15
N LYS A 187 -14.42 -14.15 9.29
CA LYS A 187 -15.31 -14.75 10.30
C LYS A 187 -15.84 -13.63 11.17
N ALA A 188 -17.15 -13.55 11.33
CA ALA A 188 -17.75 -12.52 12.15
C ALA A 188 -18.82 -13.04 13.10
N THR A 189 -18.87 -12.46 14.29
CA THR A 189 -20.02 -12.69 15.18
C THR A 189 -21.18 -11.77 14.78
N LEU A 190 -22.38 -12.34 14.77
CA LEU A 190 -23.65 -11.63 14.58
C LEU A 190 -24.74 -12.38 15.35
N PHE A 191 -25.47 -11.67 16.20
CA PHE A 191 -26.59 -12.21 16.99
C PHE A 191 -27.80 -11.26 16.92
N GLU A 192 -28.98 -11.72 17.37
CA GLU A 192 -30.20 -10.92 17.28
C GLU A 192 -30.17 -9.73 18.26
N THR A 193 -30.39 -8.53 17.75
CA THR A 193 -30.58 -7.30 18.51
C THR A 193 -31.52 -6.39 17.72
N ILE A 194 -32.80 -6.34 18.04
CA ILE A 194 -33.77 -5.52 17.30
C ILE A 194 -33.52 -4.03 17.58
N PRO A 195 -33.47 -3.13 16.56
CA PRO A 195 -33.68 -3.37 15.12
C PRO A 195 -32.40 -3.55 14.30
N ILE A 196 -31.25 -3.71 14.97
CA ILE A 196 -29.91 -3.77 14.38
C ILE A 196 -29.68 -5.04 13.57
N ALA A 197 -30.06 -6.20 14.11
CA ALA A 197 -29.98 -7.49 13.46
C ALA A 197 -31.11 -8.40 13.98
N PHE A 198 -31.88 -9.04 13.11
CA PHE A 198 -32.97 -9.95 13.48
C PHE A 198 -33.24 -10.94 12.35
N ILE A 199 -33.72 -12.14 12.68
CA ILE A 199 -33.88 -13.20 11.67
C ILE A 199 -35.33 -13.20 11.14
N ILE A 200 -35.48 -13.13 9.81
CA ILE A 200 -36.74 -13.41 9.10
C ILE A 200 -36.49 -14.57 8.15
N ASN A 201 -37.24 -15.66 8.30
CA ASN A 201 -37.14 -16.86 7.47
C ASN A 201 -35.71 -17.43 7.39
N GLY A 202 -34.96 -17.40 8.51
CA GLY A 202 -33.59 -17.90 8.58
C GLY A 202 -32.52 -16.94 8.01
N ILE A 203 -32.91 -15.73 7.60
CA ILE A 203 -32.00 -14.72 7.05
C ILE A 203 -31.92 -13.54 8.02
N TYR A 204 -30.71 -13.09 8.32
CA TYR A 204 -30.51 -11.87 9.10
C TYR A 204 -30.91 -10.62 8.29
N MET A 205 -31.70 -9.77 8.93
CA MET A 205 -32.20 -8.49 8.44
C MET A 205 -31.86 -7.39 9.45
N GLY A 206 -31.76 -6.14 9.00
CA GLY A 206 -31.44 -4.99 9.86
C GLY A 206 -30.29 -4.15 9.33
N ILE A 207 -29.74 -3.30 10.19
CA ILE A 207 -28.63 -2.39 9.86
C ILE A 207 -27.33 -3.17 9.65
N ASP A 208 -26.99 -4.07 10.54
CA ASP A 208 -25.70 -4.77 10.47
C ASP A 208 -25.62 -5.75 9.30
N PRO A 209 -26.66 -6.53 8.96
CA PRO A 209 -26.67 -7.32 7.73
C PRO A 209 -26.51 -6.47 6.47
N LEU A 210 -27.06 -5.25 6.44
CA LEU A 210 -26.88 -4.31 5.32
C LEU A 210 -25.43 -3.81 5.24
N VAL A 211 -24.80 -3.52 6.38
CA VAL A 211 -23.38 -3.15 6.45
C VAL A 211 -22.50 -4.31 5.98
N ILE A 212 -22.77 -5.53 6.43
CA ILE A 212 -22.07 -6.75 5.99
C ILE A 212 -22.17 -6.90 4.47
N GLU A 213 -23.37 -6.79 3.91
CA GLU A 213 -23.58 -6.88 2.46
C GLU A 213 -22.82 -5.79 1.69
N THR A 214 -22.82 -4.56 2.22
CA THR A 214 -22.07 -3.44 1.63
C THR A 214 -20.57 -3.71 1.64
N ILE A 215 -20.02 -4.25 2.74
CA ILE A 215 -18.61 -4.61 2.85
C ILE A 215 -18.29 -5.76 1.87
N ASN A 216 -19.11 -6.81 1.84
CA ASN A 216 -18.97 -7.95 0.91
C ASN A 216 -18.90 -7.46 -0.53
N GLN A 217 -19.84 -6.61 -0.97
CA GLN A 217 -19.88 -6.09 -2.34
C GLN A 217 -18.73 -5.13 -2.65
N THR A 218 -18.42 -4.22 -1.73
CA THR A 218 -17.42 -3.15 -1.97
C THR A 218 -15.99 -3.68 -1.95
N LEU A 219 -15.71 -4.64 -1.07
CA LEU A 219 -14.38 -5.25 -0.95
C LEU A 219 -14.28 -6.58 -1.73
N ASN A 220 -15.38 -7.07 -2.29
CA ASN A 220 -15.46 -8.41 -2.87
C ASN A 220 -14.91 -9.47 -1.90
N VAL A 221 -15.34 -9.44 -0.63
CA VAL A 221 -14.93 -10.37 0.45
C VAL A 221 -16.07 -11.31 0.79
N SER A 222 -15.76 -12.48 1.36
CA SER A 222 -16.78 -13.38 1.94
C SER A 222 -16.85 -13.18 3.45
N ILE A 223 -17.91 -12.57 3.97
CA ILE A 223 -18.17 -12.53 5.42
C ILE A 223 -19.08 -13.70 5.80
N VAL A 224 -18.60 -14.59 6.66
CA VAL A 224 -19.38 -15.67 7.26
C VAL A 224 -19.71 -15.28 8.69
N THR A 225 -21.01 -15.19 8.98
CA THR A 225 -21.51 -14.82 10.30
C THR A 225 -21.91 -16.04 11.12
N HIS A 226 -21.61 -16.03 12.42
CA HIS A 226 -22.14 -16.97 13.39
C HIS A 226 -22.53 -16.28 14.70
N ILE A 227 -23.41 -16.90 15.46
CA ILE A 227 -23.68 -16.49 16.85
C ILE A 227 -22.49 -16.98 17.70
N PRO A 228 -22.02 -16.22 18.71
CA PRO A 228 -20.93 -16.68 19.57
C PRO A 228 -21.11 -18.12 20.07
N TYR A 229 -20.05 -18.91 20.06
CA TYR A 229 -20.08 -20.36 20.34
C TYR A 229 -20.48 -20.71 21.78
N ASP A 230 -20.29 -19.78 22.72
CA ASP A 230 -20.78 -19.91 24.09
C ASP A 230 -22.18 -19.34 24.30
N HIS A 231 -22.83 -18.86 23.23
CA HIS A 231 -24.17 -18.27 23.21
C HIS A 231 -24.32 -17.02 24.09
N GLU A 232 -23.22 -16.39 24.48
CA GLU A 232 -23.21 -15.09 25.12
C GLU A 232 -23.05 -14.00 24.05
N ASP A 233 -23.87 -12.95 24.10
CA ASP A 233 -23.94 -11.91 23.05
C ASP A 233 -22.67 -11.04 22.96
N PHE A 234 -22.71 -9.78 23.45
CA PHE A 234 -21.59 -8.84 23.37
C PHE A 234 -20.32 -9.32 24.08
N GLY A 235 -20.49 -10.11 25.13
CA GLY A 235 -19.39 -10.63 25.94
C GLY A 235 -19.03 -9.75 27.13
N TYR A 236 -18.38 -10.38 28.11
CA TYR A 236 -17.96 -9.75 29.36
C TYR A 236 -16.76 -10.49 29.94
N ARG A 237 -16.13 -9.88 30.96
CA ARG A 237 -15.04 -10.51 31.72
C ARG A 237 -15.55 -11.00 33.06
N LEU A 238 -15.39 -12.30 33.31
CA LEU A 238 -15.69 -12.95 34.57
C LEU A 238 -14.70 -12.53 35.67
N LYS A 239 -15.09 -12.76 36.93
CA LYS A 239 -14.24 -12.46 38.10
C LYS A 239 -12.89 -13.18 38.09
N ASN A 240 -12.84 -14.38 37.51
CA ASN A 240 -11.62 -15.16 37.33
C ASN A 240 -10.74 -14.68 36.15
N GLY A 241 -11.17 -13.63 35.43
CA GLY A 241 -10.47 -13.05 34.30
C GLY A 241 -10.80 -13.66 32.95
N THR A 242 -11.57 -14.76 32.90
CA THR A 242 -12.03 -15.40 31.66
C THR A 242 -13.00 -14.48 30.90
N MET A 243 -12.93 -14.48 29.57
CA MET A 243 -13.84 -13.74 28.70
C MET A 243 -14.95 -14.66 28.19
N ALA A 244 -16.12 -14.09 27.90
CA ALA A 244 -17.26 -14.75 27.26
C ALA A 244 -17.77 -13.95 26.06
N GLY A 245 -18.59 -14.58 25.21
CA GLY A 245 -19.32 -13.96 24.09
C GLY A 245 -18.44 -13.45 22.95
N ALA A 246 -18.93 -12.49 22.17
CA ALA A 246 -18.22 -11.96 21.01
C ALA A 246 -16.80 -11.45 21.34
N ILE A 247 -16.61 -10.81 22.50
CA ILE A 247 -15.28 -10.36 22.96
C ILE A 247 -14.31 -11.54 23.11
N LYS A 248 -14.73 -12.67 23.69
CA LYS A 248 -13.87 -13.85 23.86
C LYS A 248 -13.34 -14.34 22.52
N GLU A 249 -14.21 -14.39 21.51
CA GLU A 249 -13.85 -14.89 20.18
C GLU A 249 -12.91 -13.96 19.42
N LEU A 250 -13.06 -12.63 19.59
CA LEU A 250 -12.10 -11.66 19.08
C LEU A 250 -10.71 -11.87 19.72
N TYR A 251 -10.66 -12.16 21.01
CA TYR A 251 -9.41 -12.43 21.71
C TYR A 251 -8.77 -13.77 21.35
N SER A 252 -9.57 -14.83 21.18
CA SER A 252 -9.09 -16.16 20.78
C SER A 252 -8.81 -16.29 19.28
N LYS A 253 -9.22 -15.29 18.47
CA LYS A 253 -9.16 -15.28 17.00
C LYS A 253 -10.06 -16.34 16.35
N ASP A 254 -11.12 -16.74 17.06
CA ASP A 254 -12.19 -17.56 16.47
C ASP A 254 -13.08 -16.71 15.53
N SER A 255 -13.11 -15.39 15.77
CA SER A 255 -13.74 -14.37 14.93
C SER A 255 -12.79 -13.22 14.63
N ASP A 256 -12.87 -12.65 13.43
CA ASP A 256 -12.07 -11.50 12.99
C ASP A 256 -12.73 -10.16 13.34
N ILE A 257 -14.07 -10.14 13.29
CA ILE A 257 -14.90 -8.95 13.50
C ILE A 257 -16.12 -9.34 14.35
N ALA A 258 -16.61 -8.40 15.16
CA ALA A 258 -17.92 -8.51 15.78
C ALA A 258 -18.84 -7.44 15.19
N PHE A 259 -19.95 -7.87 14.62
CA PHE A 259 -21.09 -7.00 14.36
C PHE A 259 -21.97 -6.96 15.62
N ASN A 260 -23.04 -6.17 15.61
CA ASN A 260 -23.85 -5.69 16.73
C ASN A 260 -23.35 -4.33 17.27
N GLN A 261 -24.21 -3.31 17.15
CA GLN A 261 -23.99 -2.00 17.75
C GLN A 261 -23.81 -2.15 19.28
N ILE A 262 -22.65 -1.74 19.79
CA ILE A 262 -22.43 -1.60 21.24
C ILE A 262 -23.26 -0.41 21.71
N VAL A 263 -24.42 -0.69 22.30
CA VAL A 263 -25.23 0.35 22.95
C VAL A 263 -24.62 0.61 24.31
N TYR A 264 -24.05 1.80 24.50
CA TYR A 264 -23.69 2.28 25.83
C TYR A 264 -25.00 2.51 26.60
N ALA A 265 -25.23 1.66 27.61
CA ALA A 265 -26.24 1.87 28.64
C ALA A 265 -25.66 2.70 29.79
#